data_AF-A0A845S214-F1
#
_entry.id   AF-A0A845S214-F1
#
_cell.length_a   1.000
_cell.length_b   1.000
_cell.length_c   1.000
_cell.angle_alpha   90.00
_cell.angle_beta   90.00
_cell.angle_gamma   90.00
#
_symmetry.space_group_name_H-M   'P 1'
#
loop_
_entity.id
_entity.type
_entity.pdbx_description
1 polymer ?
#
loop_
_entity_poly.entity_id
_entity_poly.type
_entity_poly.pdbx_seq_one_letter_code
_entity_poly.pdbx_strand_id
1 'polypeptide(L)'
;MAAVICLSNYLVQFPFNHFQLNEIITWGAFTYPVSFFVTELANRFFGKEFARKIVFTGFFVGIILSFILSLQEFILSRIVIGSGIAFLAAQLLDIKVFDFLRNKSWFIPPLVSSLFCSILDTALFFSIAFYGTDVNWITLALGDFAVKLLVDFVMLLPFRLAIAKYKVI
;
A
#
# COMPACT_ATOMS: atom_id res chain seq x y z
N MET A 1 -2.69 0.79 10.56
CA MET A 1 -3.37 0.82 9.25
C MET A 1 -4.02 2.18 8.99
N ALA A 2 -5.10 2.57 9.68
CA ALA A 2 -5.80 3.84 9.40
C ALA A 2 -4.88 5.08 9.36
N ALA A 3 -3.96 5.22 10.32
CA ALA A 3 -2.99 6.33 10.32
C ALA A 3 -2.12 6.37 9.05
N VAL A 4 -1.69 5.22 8.54
CA VAL A 4 -0.90 5.12 7.29
C VAL A 4 -1.74 5.58 6.10
N ILE A 5 -3.02 5.20 6.05
CA ILE A 5 -3.96 5.62 5.01
C ILE A 5 -4.17 7.14 5.05
N CYS A 6 -4.50 7.70 6.21
CA CYS A 6 -4.69 9.14 6.36
C CYS A 6 -3.42 9.93 5.99
N LEU A 7 -2.26 9.46 6.47
CA LEU A 7 -0.98 10.09 6.16
C LEU A 7 -0.69 10.04 4.66
N SER A 8 -0.95 8.91 4.00
CA SER A 8 -0.74 8.78 2.56
C SER A 8 -1.70 9.66 1.76
N ASN A 9 -2.97 9.76 2.17
CA ASN A 9 -3.95 10.64 1.54
C ASN A 9 -3.63 12.12 1.74
N TYR A 10 -2.99 12.50 2.84
CA TYR A 10 -2.47 13.85 3.01
C TYR A 10 -1.22 14.09 2.15
N LEU A 11 -0.25 13.16 2.22
CA LEU A 11 1.04 13.31 1.56
C LEU A 11 0.97 13.22 0.03
N VAL A 12 -0.05 12.58 -0.53
CA VAL A 12 -0.25 12.50 -1.99
C VAL A 12 -0.42 13.88 -2.63
N GLN A 13 -0.81 14.90 -1.85
CA GLN A 13 -0.99 16.27 -2.34
C GLN A 13 0.34 16.99 -2.56
N PHE A 14 1.44 16.47 -2.02
CA PHE A 14 2.76 17.09 -2.10
C PHE A 14 3.64 16.38 -3.14
N PRO A 15 3.99 17.04 -4.25
CA PRO A 15 4.93 16.53 -5.22
C PRO A 15 6.31 16.27 -4.62
N PHE A 16 6.99 15.24 -5.13
CA PHE A 16 8.36 14.95 -4.73
C PHE A 16 9.34 15.82 -5.52
N ASN A 17 9.70 16.98 -4.95
CA ASN A 17 10.53 18.01 -5.60
C ASN A 17 12.04 17.70 -5.67
N HIS A 18 12.43 16.43 -5.64
CA HIS A 18 13.83 16.02 -5.77
C HIS A 18 14.03 15.22 -7.05
N PHE A 19 15.24 15.27 -7.61
CA PHE A 19 15.61 14.51 -8.81
C PHE A 19 14.72 14.75 -10.05
N GLN A 20 14.01 15.88 -10.12
CA GLN A 20 13.08 16.23 -11.22
C GLN A 20 11.91 15.23 -11.37
N LEU A 21 11.51 14.58 -10.27
CA LEU A 21 10.41 13.59 -10.24
C LEU A 21 9.06 14.18 -9.80
N ASN A 22 8.96 15.50 -9.70
CA ASN A 22 7.79 16.23 -9.20
C ASN A 22 6.51 16.02 -10.02
N GLU A 23 6.64 15.64 -11.30
CA GLU A 23 5.49 15.35 -12.17
C GLU A 23 5.09 13.87 -12.17
N ILE A 24 5.92 13.00 -11.57
CA ILE A 24 5.76 11.54 -11.65
C ILE A 24 5.36 10.96 -10.28
N ILE A 25 5.90 11.50 -9.19
CA ILE A 25 5.83 10.90 -7.85
C ILE A 25 5.46 11.96 -6.81
N THR A 26 4.64 11.56 -5.84
CA THR A 26 4.26 12.37 -4.67
C THR A 26 4.76 11.72 -3.39
N TRP A 27 4.77 12.45 -2.28
CA TRP A 27 5.17 11.88 -0.98
C TRP A 27 4.25 10.73 -0.53
N GLY A 28 3.00 10.71 -0.99
CA GLY A 28 2.06 9.62 -0.74
C GLY A 28 2.54 8.26 -1.27
N ALA A 29 3.28 8.24 -2.39
CA ALA A 29 3.83 7.01 -2.97
C ALA A 29 4.84 6.31 -2.05
N PHE A 30 5.53 7.07 -1.18
CA PHE A 30 6.49 6.51 -0.22
C PHE A 30 5.84 5.98 1.06
N THR A 31 4.73 6.59 1.48
CA THR A 31 4.06 6.20 2.73
C THR A 31 3.01 5.11 2.53
N TYR A 32 2.41 5.03 1.36
CA TYR A 32 1.37 4.04 1.08
C TYR A 32 1.86 2.57 1.18
N PRO A 33 3.06 2.19 0.70
CA PRO A 33 3.56 0.81 0.79
C PRO A 33 3.77 0.34 2.24
N VAL A 34 3.94 1.27 3.18
CA VAL A 34 3.98 0.96 4.63
C VAL A 34 2.70 0.26 5.09
N SER A 35 1.59 0.40 4.37
CA SER A 35 0.37 -0.35 4.65
C SER A 35 0.55 -1.86 4.45
N PHE A 36 1.30 -2.30 3.43
CA PHE A 36 1.63 -3.72 3.22
C PHE A 36 2.47 -4.24 4.38
N PHE A 37 3.52 -3.51 4.77
CA PHE A 37 4.33 -3.83 5.95
C PHE A 37 3.49 -4.04 7.22
N VAL A 38 2.50 -3.19 7.47
CA VAL A 38 1.58 -3.33 8.62
C VAL A 38 0.75 -4.62 8.51
N THR A 39 0.24 -4.93 7.32
CA THR A 39 -0.54 -6.15 7.06
C THR A 39 0.31 -7.40 7.22
N GLU A 40 1.53 -7.41 6.70
CA GLU A 40 2.47 -8.52 6.80
C GLU A 40 2.85 -8.81 8.25
N LEU A 41 3.15 -7.78 9.05
CA LEU A 41 3.40 -7.95 10.48
C LEU A 41 2.18 -8.50 11.21
N ALA A 42 0.98 -7.95 10.92
CA ALA A 42 -0.25 -8.45 11.50
C ALA A 42 -0.50 -9.92 11.16
N ASN A 43 -0.27 -10.31 9.90
CA ASN A 43 -0.42 -11.68 9.44
C ASN A 43 0.61 -12.61 10.09
N ARG A 44 1.85 -12.16 10.22
CA ARG A 44 2.93 -12.93 10.87
C ARG A 44 2.63 -13.23 12.33
N PHE A 45 2.17 -12.23 13.10
CA PHE A 45 1.98 -12.37 14.55
C PHE A 45 0.60 -12.92 14.95
N PHE A 46 -0.44 -12.63 14.19
CA PHE A 46 -1.82 -12.92 14.58
C PHE A 46 -2.59 -13.72 13.53
N GLY A 47 -1.97 -14.05 12.40
CA GLY A 47 -2.55 -14.84 11.32
C GLY A 47 -3.49 -14.07 10.39
N LYS A 48 -3.89 -14.76 9.32
CA LYS A 48 -4.65 -14.18 8.20
C LYS A 48 -5.98 -13.54 8.60
N GLU A 49 -6.72 -14.14 9.53
CA GLU A 49 -8.05 -13.62 9.91
C GLU A 49 -7.95 -12.30 10.64
N PHE A 50 -6.92 -12.14 11.49
CA PHE A 50 -6.66 -10.88 12.17
C PHE A 50 -6.14 -9.81 11.19
N ALA A 51 -5.24 -10.18 10.28
CA ALA A 51 -4.74 -9.29 9.25
C ALA A 51 -5.90 -8.72 8.39
N ARG A 52 -6.85 -9.56 7.99
CA ARG A 52 -8.05 -9.11 7.25
C ARG A 52 -8.87 -8.10 8.04
N LYS A 53 -9.08 -8.33 9.34
CA LYS A 53 -9.80 -7.38 10.21
C LYS A 53 -9.06 -6.04 10.26
N ILE A 54 -7.74 -6.04 10.41
CA ILE A 54 -6.93 -4.81 10.40
C ILE A 54 -7.06 -4.06 9.08
N VAL A 55 -7.02 -4.77 7.94
CA VAL A 55 -7.18 -4.16 6.61
C VAL A 55 -8.55 -3.51 6.49
N PHE A 56 -9.64 -4.26 6.73
CA PHE A 56 -10.99 -3.71 6.59
C PHE A 56 -11.27 -2.57 7.57
N THR A 57 -11.05 -2.79 8.87
CA THR A 57 -11.28 -1.75 9.88
C THR A 57 -10.39 -0.54 9.63
N GLY A 58 -9.11 -0.76 9.32
CA GLY A 58 -8.18 0.32 9.03
C GLY A 58 -8.56 1.11 7.78
N PHE A 59 -9.02 0.43 6.73
CA PHE A 59 -9.50 1.05 5.49
C PHE A 59 -10.70 1.94 5.71
N PHE A 60 -11.78 1.41 6.31
CA PHE A 60 -13.00 2.19 6.55
C PHE A 60 -12.74 3.36 7.51
N VAL A 61 -12.00 3.14 8.60
CA VAL A 61 -11.63 4.22 9.52
C VAL A 61 -10.75 5.26 8.83
N GLY A 62 -9.78 4.83 8.02
CA GLY A 62 -8.90 5.71 7.27
C GLY A 62 -9.65 6.59 6.27
N ILE A 63 -10.63 6.03 5.55
CA ILE A 63 -11.49 6.78 4.64
C ILE A 63 -12.35 7.79 5.40
N ILE A 64 -13.03 7.36 6.46
CA ILE A 64 -13.90 8.24 7.26
C ILE A 64 -13.09 9.41 7.83
N LEU A 65 -11.89 9.14 8.36
CA LEU A 65 -11.02 10.20 8.88
C LEU A 65 -10.50 11.11 7.78
N SER A 66 -10.10 10.56 6.62
CA SER A 66 -9.66 11.38 5.48
C SER A 66 -10.75 12.31 4.98
N PHE A 67 -11.99 11.84 5.02
CA PHE A 67 -13.18 12.61 4.67
C PHE A 67 -13.47 13.73 5.67
N ILE A 68 -13.47 13.43 6.97
CA ILE A 68 -13.71 14.42 8.05
C ILE A 68 -12.65 15.51 8.06
N LEU A 69 -11.39 15.14 7.83
CA LEU A 69 -10.26 16.07 7.78
C LEU A 69 -10.19 16.84 6.46
N SER A 70 -11.19 16.69 5.58
CA SER A 70 -11.25 17.28 4.24
C SER A 70 -9.96 17.09 3.44
N LEU A 71 -9.24 15.97 3.67
CA LEU A 71 -8.04 15.61 2.92
C LEU A 71 -8.34 15.27 1.45
N GLN A 72 -9.62 15.14 1.13
CA GLN A 72 -10.15 15.03 -0.22
C GLN A 72 -11.26 16.07 -0.37
N GLU A 73 -11.06 17.06 -1.23
CA GLU A 73 -12.20 17.76 -1.81
C GLU A 73 -13.04 16.72 -2.55
N PHE A 74 -14.37 16.76 -2.35
CA PHE A 74 -15.28 16.01 -3.21
C PHE A 74 -14.90 16.32 -4.66
N ILE A 75 -14.90 15.28 -5.51
CA ILE A 75 -14.71 15.33 -6.98
C ILE A 75 -13.32 14.85 -7.45
N LEU A 76 -13.12 13.53 -7.39
CA LEU A 76 -12.53 12.70 -8.46
C LEU A 76 -12.99 11.26 -8.18
N SER A 77 -14.25 10.97 -8.52
CA SER A 77 -14.92 9.69 -8.22
C SER A 77 -14.08 8.47 -8.62
N ARG A 78 -13.32 8.56 -9.72
CA ARG A 78 -12.51 7.47 -10.25
C ARG A 78 -11.24 7.20 -9.45
N ILE A 79 -10.56 8.23 -8.94
CA ILE A 79 -9.31 8.05 -8.18
C ILE A 79 -9.60 7.41 -6.84
N VAL A 80 -10.63 7.90 -6.13
CA VAL A 80 -11.04 7.35 -4.83
C VAL A 80 -11.54 5.91 -4.97
N ILE A 81 -12.41 5.65 -5.97
CA ILE A 81 -12.92 4.29 -6.23
C ILE A 81 -11.78 3.37 -6.67
N GLY A 82 -10.92 3.82 -7.59
CA GLY A 82 -9.77 3.07 -8.08
C GLY A 82 -8.79 2.72 -6.97
N SER A 83 -8.45 3.68 -6.10
CA SER A 83 -7.58 3.44 -4.95
C SER A 83 -8.22 2.48 -3.95
N GLY A 84 -9.51 2.64 -3.66
CA GLY A 84 -10.22 1.72 -2.76
C GLY A 84 -10.26 0.28 -3.26
N ILE A 85 -10.55 0.09 -4.55
CA ILE A 85 -10.59 -1.24 -5.18
C ILE A 85 -9.18 -1.84 -5.22
N ALA A 86 -8.19 -1.08 -5.69
CA ALA A 86 -6.80 -1.51 -5.77
C ALA A 86 -6.25 -1.91 -4.40
N PHE A 87 -6.42 -1.03 -3.40
CA PHE A 87 -5.98 -1.27 -2.03
C PHE A 87 -6.57 -2.55 -1.46
N LEU A 88 -7.90 -2.72 -1.49
CA LEU A 88 -8.53 -3.90 -0.90
C LEU A 88 -8.14 -5.17 -1.63
N ALA A 89 -8.10 -5.16 -2.97
CA ALA A 89 -7.71 -6.32 -3.76
C ALA A 89 -6.26 -6.73 -3.48
N ALA A 90 -5.33 -5.76 -3.46
CA ALA A 90 -3.92 -5.98 -3.18
C ALA A 90 -3.69 -6.46 -1.75
N GLN A 91 -4.31 -5.84 -0.75
CA GLN A 91 -4.18 -6.26 0.65
C GLN A 91 -4.72 -7.67 0.91
N LEU A 92 -5.82 -8.06 0.24
CA LEU A 92 -6.35 -9.41 0.35
C LEU A 92 -5.48 -10.44 -0.37
N LEU A 93 -4.86 -10.06 -1.50
CA LEU A 93 -3.85 -10.89 -2.15
C LEU A 93 -2.61 -11.04 -1.26
N ASP A 94 -2.18 -9.97 -0.61
CA ASP A 94 -0.99 -9.93 0.26
C ASP A 94 -1.15 -10.94 1.38
N ILE A 95 -2.28 -10.87 2.10
CA ILE A 95 -2.59 -11.80 3.17
C ILE A 95 -2.57 -13.26 2.69
N LYS A 96 -3.10 -13.54 1.49
CA LYS A 96 -3.15 -14.89 0.92
C LYS A 96 -1.76 -15.40 0.54
N VAL A 97 -0.99 -14.61 -0.21
CA VAL A 97 0.35 -15.00 -0.68
C VAL A 97 1.31 -15.13 0.50
N PHE A 98 1.26 -14.18 1.44
CA PHE A 98 2.07 -14.20 2.64
C PHE A 98 1.77 -15.43 3.51
N ASP A 99 0.49 -15.72 3.79
CA ASP A 99 0.11 -16.87 4.63
C ASP A 99 0.48 -18.20 3.96
N PHE A 100 0.35 -18.30 2.63
CA PHE A 100 0.81 -19.46 1.86
C PHE A 100 2.33 -19.68 1.98
N LEU A 101 3.11 -18.59 1.96
CA LEU A 101 4.57 -18.66 2.04
C LEU A 101 5.11 -18.65 3.47
N ARG A 102 4.27 -18.49 4.51
CA ARG A 102 4.70 -18.14 5.88
C ARG A 102 5.80 -19.03 6.47
N ASN A 103 5.86 -20.30 6.08
CA ASN A 103 6.82 -21.29 6.59
C ASN A 103 8.17 -21.28 5.84
N LYS A 104 8.32 -20.43 4.82
CA LYS A 104 9.61 -20.20 4.13
C LYS A 104 10.51 -19.27 4.96
N SER A 105 11.73 -19.05 4.48
CA SER A 105 12.67 -18.11 5.11
C SER A 105 12.02 -16.76 5.35
N TRP A 106 12.38 -16.11 6.46
CA TRP A 106 11.67 -14.96 7.01
C TRP A 106 11.37 -13.81 6.03
N PHE A 107 12.25 -13.59 5.04
CA PHE A 107 12.17 -12.53 4.04
C PHE A 107 11.33 -12.93 2.81
N ILE A 108 11.12 -14.23 2.57
CA ILE A 108 10.41 -14.72 1.37
C ILE A 108 8.94 -14.33 1.40
N PRO A 109 8.17 -14.54 2.49
CA PRO A 109 6.77 -14.14 2.54
C PRO A 109 6.56 -12.65 2.23
N PRO A 110 7.20 -11.70 2.95
CA PRO A 110 6.96 -10.28 2.69
C PRO A 110 7.43 -9.83 1.31
N LEU A 111 8.63 -10.26 0.87
CA LEU A 111 9.15 -9.82 -0.44
C LEU A 111 8.29 -10.32 -1.60
N VAL A 112 7.83 -11.57 -1.55
CA VAL A 112 7.01 -12.14 -2.63
C VAL A 112 5.57 -11.62 -2.57
N SER A 113 4.97 -11.51 -1.38
CA SER A 113 3.61 -10.98 -1.27
C SER A 113 3.54 -9.52 -1.70
N SER A 114 4.44 -8.67 -1.20
CA SER A 114 4.54 -7.26 -1.58
C SER A 114 4.76 -7.09 -3.09
N LEU A 115 5.61 -7.89 -3.73
CA LEU A 115 5.82 -7.83 -5.19
C LEU A 115 4.52 -8.06 -5.97
N PHE A 116 3.81 -9.15 -5.71
CA PHE A 116 2.57 -9.47 -6.44
C PHE A 116 1.45 -8.47 -6.15
N CYS A 117 1.38 -7.97 -4.92
CA CYS A 117 0.35 -7.02 -4.51
C CYS A 117 0.61 -5.62 -5.04
N SER A 118 1.87 -5.18 -5.09
CA SER A 118 2.26 -3.93 -5.74
C SER A 118 1.98 -3.95 -7.24
N ILE A 119 2.18 -5.09 -7.92
CA ILE A 119 1.77 -5.24 -9.34
C ILE A 119 0.25 -5.10 -9.47
N LEU A 120 -0.52 -5.83 -8.66
CA LEU A 120 -1.98 -5.81 -8.73
C LEU A 120 -2.55 -4.42 -8.40
N ASP A 121 -2.07 -3.80 -7.32
CA ASP A 121 -2.49 -2.47 -6.86
C ASP A 121 -2.23 -1.43 -7.94
N THR A 122 -1.02 -1.38 -8.48
CA THR A 122 -0.63 -0.42 -9.52
C THR A 122 -1.46 -0.63 -10.79
N ALA A 123 -1.62 -1.88 -11.24
CA ALA A 123 -2.41 -2.19 -12.42
C ALA A 123 -3.87 -1.77 -12.25
N LEU A 124 -4.51 -2.11 -11.11
CA LEU A 124 -5.90 -1.74 -10.84
C LEU A 124 -6.08 -0.24 -10.64
N PHE A 125 -5.23 0.40 -9.85
CA PHE A 125 -5.34 1.82 -9.54
C PHE A 125 -5.23 2.66 -10.81
N PHE A 126 -4.12 2.50 -11.57
CA PHE A 126 -3.89 3.33 -12.74
C PHE A 126 -4.87 3.02 -13.87
N SER A 127 -5.25 1.75 -14.07
CA SER A 127 -6.24 1.40 -15.08
C SER A 127 -7.62 1.97 -14.77
N ILE A 128 -8.06 2.02 -13.51
CA ILE A 128 -9.38 2.56 -13.12
C ILE A 128 -9.35 4.09 -13.06
N ALA A 129 -8.31 4.66 -12.44
CA ALA A 129 -8.21 6.09 -12.18
C ALA A 129 -8.04 6.91 -13.46
N PHE A 130 -7.24 6.40 -14.42
CA PHE A 130 -6.88 7.11 -15.65
C PHE A 130 -7.54 6.52 -16.91
N TYR A 131 -8.51 5.62 -16.75
CA TYR A 131 -9.23 5.05 -17.89
C TYR A 131 -9.86 6.13 -18.77
N GLY A 132 -9.49 6.14 -20.06
CA GLY A 132 -10.04 7.07 -21.05
C GLY A 132 -9.56 8.52 -20.88
N THR A 133 -8.43 8.73 -20.21
CA THR A 133 -7.77 10.04 -20.12
C THR A 133 -6.56 10.10 -21.06
N ASP A 134 -6.14 11.30 -21.45
CA ASP A 134 -4.94 11.52 -22.29
C ASP A 134 -3.61 11.43 -21.50
N VAL A 135 -3.69 11.12 -20.20
CA VAL A 135 -2.51 11.01 -19.33
C VAL A 135 -1.73 9.75 -19.68
N ASN A 136 -0.40 9.87 -19.82
CA ASN A 136 0.50 8.71 -19.91
C ASN A 136 0.64 8.03 -18.55
N TRP A 137 -0.42 7.36 -18.13
CA TRP A 137 -0.53 6.71 -16.82
C TRP A 137 0.45 5.53 -16.68
N ILE A 138 1.00 4.99 -17.78
CA ILE A 138 2.02 3.93 -17.73
C ILE A 138 3.30 4.47 -17.07
N THR A 139 3.71 5.69 -17.41
CA THR A 139 4.92 6.30 -16.82
C THR A 139 4.72 6.56 -15.32
N LEU A 140 3.55 7.07 -14.94
CA LEU A 140 3.17 7.26 -13.54
C LEU A 140 3.13 5.94 -12.78
N ALA A 141 2.53 4.90 -13.38
CA ALA A 141 2.45 3.56 -12.81
C ALA A 141 3.84 2.95 -12.58
N LEU A 142 4.77 3.12 -13.52
CA LEU A 142 6.13 2.63 -13.35
C LEU A 142 6.88 3.37 -12.23
N GLY A 143 6.70 4.70 -12.13
CA GLY A 143 7.28 5.49 -11.05
C GLY A 143 6.76 5.09 -9.68
N ASP A 144 5.44 4.97 -9.55
CA ASP A 144 4.78 4.50 -8.33
C ASP A 144 5.25 3.08 -7.96
N PHE A 145 5.19 2.13 -8.90
CA PHE A 145 5.62 0.75 -8.67
C PHE A 145 7.08 0.65 -8.23
N ALA A 146 7.99 1.42 -8.84
CA ALA A 146 9.39 1.44 -8.44
C ALA A 146 9.58 1.91 -7.00
N VAL A 147 8.84 2.93 -6.56
CA VAL A 147 8.86 3.40 -5.17
C VAL A 147 8.31 2.33 -4.23
N LYS A 148 7.22 1.63 -4.60
CA LYS A 148 6.68 0.53 -3.79
C LYS A 148 7.75 -0.53 -3.52
N LEU A 149 8.39 -1.02 -4.58
CA LEU A 149 9.44 -2.05 -4.45
C LEU A 149 10.62 -1.58 -3.59
N LEU A 150 11.03 -0.32 -3.73
CA LEU A 150 12.10 0.26 -2.91
C LEU A 150 11.70 0.27 -1.44
N VAL A 151 10.51 0.79 -1.12
CA VAL A 151 10.01 0.88 0.25
C VAL A 151 9.82 -0.52 0.84
N ASP A 152 9.24 -1.46 0.10
CA ASP A 152 9.03 -2.84 0.54
C ASP A 152 10.37 -3.52 0.86
N PHE A 153 11.39 -3.31 0.02
CA PHE A 153 12.74 -3.81 0.27
C PHE A 153 13.36 -3.21 1.54
N VAL A 154 13.23 -1.89 1.74
CA VAL A 154 13.71 -1.21 2.95
C VAL A 154 12.97 -1.72 4.20
N MET A 155 11.66 -1.99 4.09
CA MET A 155 10.81 -2.46 5.18
C MET A 155 11.11 -3.89 5.63
N LEU A 156 11.89 -4.67 4.85
CA LEU A 156 12.41 -5.96 5.32
C LEU A 156 13.28 -5.83 6.58
N LEU A 157 14.00 -4.70 6.74
CA LEU A 157 14.83 -4.45 7.92
C LEU A 157 13.99 -4.30 9.20
N PRO A 158 13.04 -3.34 9.31
CA PRO A 158 12.17 -3.25 10.47
C PRO A 158 11.30 -4.51 10.64
N PHE A 159 10.92 -5.19 9.55
CA PHE A 159 10.23 -6.48 9.64
C PHE A 159 11.08 -7.52 10.36
N ARG A 160 12.36 -7.65 9.99
CA ARG A 160 13.31 -8.58 10.62
C ARG A 160 13.50 -8.26 12.10
N LEU A 161 13.65 -6.98 12.44
CA LEU A 161 13.81 -6.54 13.83
C LEU A 161 12.56 -6.86 14.66
N ALA A 162 11.36 -6.63 14.10
CA ALA A 162 10.11 -6.93 14.78
C ALA A 162 9.97 -8.43 15.10
N ILE A 163 10.19 -9.31 14.11
CA ILE A 163 10.08 -10.77 14.33
C ILE A 163 11.18 -11.34 15.23
N ALA A 164 12.34 -10.67 15.34
CA ALA A 164 13.42 -11.10 16.24
C ALA A 164 13.12 -10.71 17.70
N LYS A 165 12.48 -9.56 17.91
CA LYS A 165 12.15 -9.04 19.23
C LYS A 165 10.94 -9.75 19.85
N TYR A 166 9.94 -10.06 19.04
CA TYR A 166 8.70 -10.69 19.52
C TYR A 166 8.66 -12.15 19.09
N LYS A 167 8.48 -13.06 20.05
CA LYS A 167 8.37 -14.49 19.79
C LYS A 167 7.18 -14.71 18.86
N VAL A 168 7.46 -15.14 17.62
CA VAL A 168 6.42 -15.54 16.67
C VAL A 168 5.73 -16.76 17.28
N ILE A 169 4.44 -16.62 17.61
CA ILE A 169 3.60 -17.68 18.19
C ILE A 169 3.22 -18.66 17.08
#